data_AF-A0A1L8I724-F1
#
_entry.id   AF-A0A1L8I724-F1
#
_cell.length_a   1.000
_cell.length_b   1.000
_cell.length_c   1.000
_cell.angle_alpha   90.00
_cell.angle_beta   90.00
_cell.angle_gamma   90.00
#
_symmetry.space_group_name_H-M   'P 1'
#
loop_
_entity.id
_entity.type
_entity.pdbx_description
1 polymer ?
#
loop_
_entity_poly.entity_id
_entity_poly.type
_entity_poly.pdbx_seq_one_letter_code
_entity_poly.pdbx_strand_id
1 'polypeptide(L)' 'MAKQTTVTVNGVEYTLQHPGARWYLQAVDRHTNAKGNLEREKYIEDLLKHVVVDPVVTIDDFGDDLGSLL' A
#
# COMPACT_ATOMS: atom_id res chain seq x y z
N MET A 1 1.62 -20.09 -0.33
CA MET A 1 0.39 -19.34 0.05
C MET A 1 0.82 -17.97 0.53
N ALA A 2 0.13 -16.89 0.14
CA ALA A 2 0.45 -15.55 0.62
C ALA A 2 0.35 -15.53 2.14
N LYS A 3 1.42 -15.13 2.84
CA LYS A 3 1.41 -15.04 4.30
C LYS A 3 0.54 -13.84 4.67
N GLN A 4 -0.56 -14.09 5.36
CA GLN A 4 -1.40 -13.05 5.96
C GLN A 4 -0.92 -12.76 7.38
N THR A 5 -1.12 -11.53 7.83
CA THR A 5 -0.79 -11.09 9.19
C THR A 5 -1.80 -10.06 9.62
N THR A 6 -2.35 -10.22 10.82
CA THR A 6 -3.23 -9.23 11.43
C THR A 6 -2.41 -8.25 12.26
N VAL A 7 -2.74 -6.96 12.16
CA VAL A 7 -2.14 -5.89 12.94
C VAL A 7 -3.23 -4.96 13.46
N THR A 8 -3.09 -4.45 14.67
CA THR A 8 -4.01 -3.45 15.22
C THR A 8 -3.35 -2.07 15.18
N VAL A 9 -3.99 -1.12 14.50
CA VAL A 9 -3.55 0.27 14.41
C VAL A 9 -4.69 1.17 14.87
N ASN A 10 -4.45 2.03 15.86
CA ASN A 10 -5.47 2.94 16.43
C ASN A 10 -6.78 2.25 16.83
N GLY A 11 -6.70 1.00 17.32
CA GLY A 11 -7.87 0.22 17.74
C GLY A 11 -8.65 -0.45 16.60
N VAL A 12 -8.22 -0.30 15.35
CA VAL A 12 -8.78 -1.00 14.19
C VAL A 12 -7.87 -2.18 13.85
N GLU A 13 -8.45 -3.37 13.70
CA GLU A 13 -7.75 -4.56 13.24
C GLU A 13 -7.68 -4.58 11.71
N TYR A 14 -6.49 -4.77 11.17
CA TYR A 14 -6.22 -4.86 9.74
C TYR A 14 -5.63 -6.22 9.41
N THR A 15 -6.18 -6.87 8.39
CA THR A 15 -5.62 -8.06 7.77
C THR A 15 -4.75 -7.64 6.60
N LEU A 16 -3.45 -7.87 6.72
CA LEU A 16 -2.47 -7.61 5.67
C LEU A 16 -2.12 -8.91 4.95
N GLN A 17 -1.86 -8.84 3.65
CA GLN A 17 -1.29 -9.92 2.87
C GLN A 17 0.00 -9.48 2.19
N HIS A 18 0.97 -10.40 2.14
CA HIS A 18 2.19 -10.17 1.36
C HIS A 18 1.99 -10.66 -0.09
N PRO A 19 1.87 -9.78 -1.10
CA PRO A 19 1.61 -10.14 -2.50
C PRO A 19 2.79 -10.82 -3.20
N GLY A 20 3.98 -10.75 -2.60
CA GLY A 20 5.20 -11.39 -3.09
C GLY A 20 6.21 -10.37 -3.64
N ALA A 21 7.51 -10.67 -3.51
CA ALA A 21 8.58 -9.73 -3.90
C ALA A 21 8.50 -9.31 -5.38
N ARG A 22 8.16 -10.24 -6.29
CA ARG A 22 7.99 -9.96 -7.72
C ARG A 22 6.87 -8.95 -7.97
N TRP A 23 5.76 -9.07 -7.24
CA TRP A 23 4.64 -8.15 -7.40
C TRP A 23 5.06 -6.73 -7.01
N TYR A 24 5.82 -6.56 -5.92
CA TYR A 24 6.34 -5.24 -5.50
C TYR A 24 7.24 -4.61 -6.56
N LEU A 25 8.17 -5.38 -7.13
CA LEU A 25 9.05 -4.90 -8.20
C LEU A 25 8.23 -4.45 -9.42
N GLN A 26 7.25 -5.27 -9.83
CA GLN A 26 6.35 -4.92 -10.93
C GLN A 26 5.49 -3.68 -10.61
N ALA A 27 5.07 -3.49 -9.35
CA ALA A 27 4.34 -2.30 -8.95
C ALA A 27 5.23 -1.04 -9.07
N VAL A 28 6.48 -1.10 -8.64
CA VAL A 28 7.45 0.00 -8.82
C VAL A 28 7.64 0.30 -10.32
N ASP A 29 7.82 -0.73 -11.15
CA ASP A 29 7.97 -0.56 -12.60
C ASP A 29 6.73 0.09 -13.24
N ARG A 30 5.53 -0.35 -12.86
CA ARG A 30 4.25 0.19 -13.38
C ARG A 30 4.03 1.66 -13.02
N HIS A 31 4.48 2.07 -11.84
CA HIS A 31 4.27 3.42 -11.31
C HIS A 31 5.49 4.33 -11.44
N THR A 32 6.53 3.91 -12.17
CA THR A 32 7.67 4.76 -12.50
C THR A 32 7.45 5.41 -13.86
N ASN A 33 7.45 6.74 -13.90
CA ASN A 33 7.24 7.47 -15.14
C ASN A 33 8.48 7.43 -16.05
N ALA A 34 8.34 7.92 -17.29
CA ALA A 34 9.40 7.93 -18.29
C ALA A 34 10.68 8.69 -17.87
N LYS A 35 10.61 9.53 -16.83
CA LYS A 35 11.76 10.25 -16.26
C LYS A 35 12.43 9.49 -15.10
N GLY A 36 11.98 8.28 -14.79
CA GLY A 36 12.48 7.48 -13.67
C GLY A 36 11.91 7.89 -12.31
N ASN A 37 10.91 8.77 -12.27
CA ASN A 37 10.30 9.19 -11.01
C ASN A 37 9.11 8.30 -10.66
N LEU A 38 9.09 7.79 -9.44
CA LEU A 38 7.95 7.05 -8.89
C LEU A 38 6.76 8.00 -8.68
N GLU A 39 5.65 7.68 -9.31
CA GLU A 39 4.33 8.29 -9.09
C GLU A 39 3.76 7.76 -7.78
N ARG A 40 4.25 8.33 -6.66
CA ARG A 40 4.02 7.83 -5.30
C ARG A 40 2.54 7.63 -4.95
N GLU A 41 1.69 8.58 -5.29
CA GLU A 41 0.24 8.50 -5.04
C GLU A 41 -0.35 7.22 -5.65
N LYS A 42 -0.14 6.99 -6.94
CA LYS A 42 -0.61 5.78 -7.64
C LYS A 42 0.02 4.49 -7.09
N TYR A 43 1.30 4.56 -6.73
CA TYR A 43 2.01 3.44 -6.14
C TYR A 43 1.44 3.03 -4.77
N ILE A 44 1.17 4.01 -3.89
CA ILE A 44 0.61 3.76 -2.56
C ILE A 44 -0.83 3.26 -2.67
N GLU A 45 -1.64 3.83 -3.56
CA GLU A 45 -3.01 3.36 -3.82
C GLU A 45 -3.02 1.89 -4.28
N ASP A 46 -2.15 1.52 -5.21
CA ASP A 46 -2.00 0.13 -5.68
C ASP A 46 -1.48 -0.81 -4.57
N LEU A 47 -0.63 -0.29 -3.69
CA LEU A 47 -0.11 -1.02 -2.54
C LEU A 47 -1.21 -1.29 -1.51
N LEU A 48 -1.99 -0.28 -1.10
CA LEU A 48 -3.09 -0.45 -0.15
C LEU A 48 -4.10 -1.47 -0.66
N LYS A 49 -4.48 -1.38 -1.93
CA LYS A 49 -5.44 -2.29 -2.58
C LYS A 49 -5.00 -3.76 -2.57
N HIS A 50 -3.70 -4.04 -2.63
CA HIS A 50 -3.19 -5.41 -2.73
C HIS A 50 -2.58 -5.93 -1.43
N VAL A 51 -2.23 -5.05 -0.49
CA VAL A 51 -1.64 -5.42 0.79
C VAL A 51 -2.68 -5.42 1.90
N VAL A 52 -3.61 -4.47 1.94
CA VAL A 52 -4.68 -4.43 2.96
C VAL A 52 -5.90 -5.18 2.44
N VAL A 53 -6.22 -6.31 3.07
CA VAL A 53 -7.31 -7.19 2.66
C VAL A 53 -8.62 -6.81 3.36
N ASP A 54 -8.52 -6.43 4.63
CA ASP A 54 -9.68 -6.08 5.45
C ASP A 54 -9.25 -5.17 6.62
N PRO A 55 -9.98 -4.08 6.92
CA PRO A 55 -10.94 -3.43 6.02
C PRO A 55 -10.24 -2.91 4.76
N VAL A 56 -10.97 -2.84 3.65
CA VAL A 56 -10.46 -2.15 2.45
C VAL A 56 -10.29 -0.67 2.80
N VAL A 57 -9.10 -0.14 2.51
CA VAL A 57 -8.76 1.27 2.73
C VAL A 57 -8.23 1.91 1.46
N THR A 58 -8.41 3.22 1.39
CA THR A 58 -7.90 4.13 0.36
C THR A 58 -6.97 5.15 1.01
N ILE A 59 -6.20 5.89 0.21
CA ILE A 59 -5.35 6.97 0.76
C ILE A 59 -6.19 8.01 1.53
N ASP A 60 -7.42 8.27 1.09
CA ASP A 60 -8.33 9.27 1.69
C ASP A 60 -8.71 8.92 3.14
N ASP A 61 -8.68 7.63 3.52
CA ASP A 61 -8.96 7.18 4.89
C ASP A 61 -7.89 7.64 5.90
N PHE A 62 -6.73 8.08 5.42
CA PHE A 62 -5.61 8.57 6.24
C PHE A 62 -5.55 10.09 6.35
N GLY A 63 -6.51 10.81 5.74
CA GLY A 63 -6.62 12.28 5.78
C GLY A 63 -5.55 13.03 4.97
N ASP A 64 -5.66 14.36 4.95
CA ASP A 64 -4.79 15.24 4.14
C ASP A 64 -3.35 15.39 4.70
N ASP A 65 -3.07 14.88 5.90
CA ASP A 65 -1.85 15.18 6.64
C ASP A 65 -0.77 14.08 6.45
N LEU A 66 -0.10 14.12 5.29
CA LEU A 66 1.09 13.30 4.99
C LEU A 66 2.29 13.60 5.93
N GLY A 67 2.19 14.63 6.78
CA GLY A 67 3.28 15.09 7.65
C GLY A 67 3.68 14.12 8.75
N SER A 68 2.91 13.06 9.01
CA SER A 68 3.24 12.01 9.98
C SER A 68 3.96 10.79 9.39
N LEU A 69 4.12 10.73 8.05
CA LEU A 69 4.73 9.62 7.32
C LEU A 69 6.15 9.91 6.79
N LEU A 70 6.67 11.13 7.01
CA LEU A 70 8.04 11.57 6.68
C LEU A 70 8.87 11.77 7.95
#